data_AF-A0A261TSA4-F1
#
_entry.id   AF-A0A261TSA4-F1
#
_cell.length_a   1.000
_cell.length_b   1.000
_cell.length_c   1.000
_cell.angle_alpha   90.00
_cell.angle_beta   90.00
_cell.angle_gamma   90.00
#
_symmetry.space_group_name_H-M   'P 1'
#
loop_
_entity.id
_entity.type
_entity.pdbx_description
1 polymer ?
#
loop_
_entity_poly.entity_id
_entity_poly.type
_entity_poly.pdbx_seq_one_letter_code
_entity_poly.pdbx_strand_id
1 'polypeptide(L)'
;MSALKLAAAVMAAFAVVFAISGFYMTGTDAPLFVAAMALAGALFGGIAAPEIAPRSFRRAAWWQVGFATLGCLLVAALLGAGAEGFGLALVLGILIGWLAPVWVRHVTVP
;
A
#
# COMPACT_ATOMS: atom_id res chain seq x y z
N MET A 1 -19.95 10.32 -1.87
CA MET A 1 -19.01 9.54 -2.73
C MET A 1 -19.13 8.07 -2.38
N SER A 2 -19.06 7.15 -3.35
CA SER A 2 -18.98 5.71 -3.05
C SER A 2 -17.61 5.37 -2.45
N ALA A 3 -17.54 4.32 -1.62
CA ALA A 3 -16.31 3.87 -0.96
C ALA A 3 -15.16 3.66 -1.96
N LEU A 4 -15.47 3.09 -3.14
CA LEU A 4 -14.52 2.88 -4.24
C LEU A 4 -13.97 4.18 -4.83
N LYS A 5 -14.79 5.22 -5.00
CA LYS A 5 -14.32 6.51 -5.52
C LYS A 5 -13.37 7.19 -4.54
N LEU A 6 -13.67 7.09 -3.24
CA LEU A 6 -12.76 7.58 -2.21
C LEU A 6 -11.46 6.78 -2.18
N ALA A 7 -11.54 5.45 -2.18
CA ALA A 7 -10.36 4.59 -2.22
C ALA A 7 -9.46 4.93 -3.41
N ALA A 8 -10.04 5.02 -4.61
CA ALA A 8 -9.30 5.37 -5.81
C ALA A 8 -8.63 6.75 -5.70
N ALA A 9 -9.32 7.75 -5.12
CA ALA A 9 -8.74 9.08 -4.92
C ALA A 9 -7.56 9.05 -3.93
N VAL A 10 -7.68 8.32 -2.81
CA VAL A 10 -6.61 8.18 -1.81
C VAL A 10 -5.43 7.40 -2.39
N MET A 11 -5.70 6.29 -3.09
CA MET A 11 -4.69 5.51 -3.79
C MET A 11 -3.94 6.36 -4.82
N ALA A 12 -4.65 7.15 -5.63
CA ALA A 12 -4.05 8.05 -6.60
C ALA A 12 -3.18 9.13 -5.93
N ALA A 13 -3.65 9.72 -4.84
CA ALA A 13 -2.88 10.72 -4.09
C ALA A 13 -1.55 10.15 -3.58
N PHE A 14 -1.57 8.98 -2.93
CA PHE A 14 -0.35 8.33 -2.46
C PHE A 14 0.55 7.86 -3.61
N ALA A 15 -0.03 7.36 -4.71
CA ALA A 15 0.73 6.95 -5.89
C ALA A 15 1.52 8.13 -6.47
N VAL A 16 0.89 9.31 -6.58
CA VAL A 16 1.56 10.53 -7.07
C VAL A 16 2.70 10.94 -6.12
N VAL A 17 2.44 10.97 -4.81
CA VAL A 17 3.48 11.33 -3.82
C VAL A 17 4.69 10.41 -3.94
N PHE A 18 4.48 9.09 -3.96
CA PHE A 18 5.58 8.13 -4.06
C PHE A 18 6.25 8.15 -5.44
N ALA A 19 5.52 8.39 -6.52
CA ALA A 19 6.09 8.55 -7.86
C ALA A 19 7.04 9.75 -7.90
N ILE A 20 6.62 10.89 -7.32
CA ILE A 20 7.46 12.10 -7.22
C ILE A 20 8.70 11.80 -6.37
N SER A 21 8.54 11.12 -5.22
CA SER A 21 9.68 10.72 -4.40
C SER A 21 10.65 9.81 -5.14
N GLY A 22 10.14 8.78 -5.85
CA GLY A 22 10.96 7.89 -6.67
C GLY A 22 11.70 8.64 -7.76
N PHE A 23 11.01 9.53 -8.47
CA PHE A 23 11.62 10.38 -9.51
C PHE A 23 12.70 11.29 -8.94
N TYR A 24 12.50 11.87 -7.76
CA TYR A 24 13.50 12.70 -7.10
C TYR A 24 14.76 11.91 -6.72
N MET A 25 14.61 10.63 -6.34
CA MET A 25 15.73 9.77 -5.95
C MET A 25 16.54 9.25 -7.13
N THR A 26 15.90 8.91 -8.25
CA THR A 26 16.56 8.23 -9.38
C THR A 26 16.59 9.02 -10.68
N GLY A 27 15.92 10.17 -10.75
CA GLY A 27 15.73 10.92 -11.98
C GLY A 27 14.99 10.11 -13.05
N THR A 28 15.34 10.34 -14.31
CA THR A 28 14.77 9.66 -15.48
C THR A 28 15.38 8.29 -15.77
N ASP A 29 16.47 7.94 -15.09
CA ASP A 29 17.31 6.79 -15.47
C ASP A 29 16.72 5.44 -15.02
N ALA A 30 15.76 5.45 -14.10
CA ALA A 30 15.11 4.25 -13.57
C ALA A 30 13.58 4.35 -13.61
N PRO A 31 12.94 4.40 -14.79
CA PRO A 31 11.48 4.54 -14.90
C PRO A 31 10.71 3.37 -14.24
N LEU A 32 11.30 2.17 -14.23
CA LEU A 32 10.74 1.01 -13.53
C LEU A 32 10.70 1.20 -12.01
N PHE A 33 11.71 1.85 -11.44
CA PHE A 33 11.75 2.15 -10.00
C PHE A 33 10.66 3.17 -9.63
N VAL A 34 10.50 4.22 -10.45
CA VAL A 34 9.42 5.22 -10.27
C VAL A 34 8.05 4.55 -10.34
N ALA A 35 7.82 3.66 -11.31
CA ALA A 35 6.58 2.90 -11.42
C ALA A 35 6.34 1.99 -10.21
N ALA A 36 7.38 1.30 -9.72
CA ALA A 36 7.29 0.47 -8.52
C ALA A 36 6.97 1.28 -7.27
N MET A 37 7.56 2.47 -7.12
CA MET A 37 7.24 3.41 -6.04
C MET A 37 5.80 3.90 -6.13
N ALA A 38 5.33 4.29 -7.33
CA ALA A 38 3.95 4.70 -7.55
C ALA A 38 2.95 3.59 -7.16
N LEU A 39 3.26 2.34 -7.54
CA LEU A 39 2.45 1.17 -7.19
C LEU A 39 2.46 0.92 -5.67
N ALA A 40 3.63 0.99 -5.03
CA ALA A 40 3.74 0.89 -3.58
C ALA A 40 2.91 1.97 -2.86
N GLY A 41 2.99 3.22 -3.32
CA GLY A 41 2.16 4.32 -2.84
C GLY A 41 0.67 4.03 -3.00
N ALA A 42 0.24 3.56 -4.17
CA ALA A 42 -1.17 3.19 -4.39
C ALA A 42 -1.64 2.12 -3.39
N LEU A 43 -0.81 1.11 -3.11
CA LEU A 43 -1.13 0.06 -2.14
C LEU A 43 -1.24 0.62 -0.71
N PHE A 44 -0.32 1.50 -0.30
CA PHE A 44 -0.42 2.20 0.99
C PHE A 44 -1.67 3.07 1.08
N GLY A 45 -2.02 3.81 0.04
CA GLY A 45 -3.27 4.56 -0.02
C GLY A 45 -4.51 3.66 0.08
N GLY A 46 -4.43 2.46 -0.49
CA GLY A 46 -5.46 1.41 -0.35
C GLY A 46 -5.65 0.96 1.10
N ILE A 47 -4.55 0.79 1.85
CA ILE A 47 -4.58 0.45 3.29
C ILE A 47 -5.14 1.61 4.13
N ALA A 48 -4.82 2.85 3.77
CA ALA A 48 -5.25 4.05 4.49
C ALA A 48 -6.73 4.42 4.24
N ALA A 49 -7.29 4.06 3.07
CA ALA A 49 -8.64 4.47 2.68
C ALA A 49 -9.76 4.13 3.68
N PRO A 50 -9.79 2.94 4.31
CA PRO A 50 -10.79 2.62 5.32
C PRO A 50 -10.68 3.43 6.62
N GLU A 51 -9.49 3.93 6.97
CA GLU A 51 -9.33 4.79 8.17
C GLU A 51 -9.76 6.23 7.90
N ILE A 52 -9.63 6.71 6.66
CA ILE A 52 -10.11 8.04 6.26
C ILE A 52 -11.65 8.09 6.24
N ALA A 53 -12.32 7.01 5.83
CA ALA A 53 -13.77 6.92 5.85
C ALA A 53 -14.29 5.57 6.38
N PRO A 54 -14.24 5.33 7.70
CA PRO A 54 -14.59 4.05 8.29
C PRO A 54 -16.04 3.64 8.02
N ARG A 55 -16.96 4.60 7.91
CA ARG A 55 -18.39 4.35 7.63
C ARG A 55 -18.65 3.80 6.23
N SER A 56 -17.71 3.96 5.31
CA SER A 56 -17.83 3.51 3.92
C SER A 56 -17.40 2.05 3.72
N PHE A 57 -16.69 1.45 4.69
CA PHE A 57 -16.11 0.11 4.56
C PHE A 57 -16.67 -0.84 5.62
N ARG A 58 -17.61 -1.70 5.21
CA ARG A 58 -18.23 -2.71 6.09
C ARG A 58 -17.24 -3.78 6.59
N ARG A 59 -16.16 -4.04 5.84
CA ARG A 59 -15.10 -5.01 6.16
C ARG A 59 -13.71 -4.40 5.95
N ALA A 60 -13.43 -3.32 6.68
CA ALA A 60 -12.17 -2.58 6.58
C ALA A 60 -10.91 -3.46 6.75
N ALA A 61 -10.91 -4.36 7.73
CA ALA A 61 -9.78 -5.25 8.00
C ALA A 61 -9.42 -6.15 6.80
N TRP A 62 -10.41 -6.75 6.14
CA TRP A 62 -10.17 -7.60 4.96
C TRP A 62 -9.64 -6.81 3.77
N TRP A 63 -10.09 -5.56 3.61
CA TRP A 63 -9.57 -4.65 2.60
C TRP A 63 -8.10 -4.34 2.87
N GLN A 64 -7.76 -3.94 4.10
CA GLN A 64 -6.40 -3.63 4.51
C GLN A 64 -5.45 -4.83 4.38
N VAL A 65 -5.90 -6.03 4.76
CA VAL A 65 -5.19 -7.29 4.53
C VAL A 65 -4.91 -7.52 3.05
N GLY A 66 -5.90 -7.32 2.18
CA GLY A 66 -5.71 -7.48 0.73
C GLY A 66 -4.60 -6.58 0.19
N PHE A 67 -4.66 -5.28 0.49
CA PHE A 67 -3.67 -4.31 0.01
C PHE A 67 -2.28 -4.49 0.64
N ALA A 68 -2.21 -4.81 1.95
CA ALA A 68 -0.94 -5.10 2.62
C ALA A 68 -0.28 -6.37 2.05
N THR A 69 -1.07 -7.41 1.79
CA THR A 69 -0.58 -8.65 1.17
C THR A 69 -0.07 -8.42 -0.24
N LEU A 70 -0.81 -7.67 -1.06
CA LEU A 70 -0.33 -7.28 -2.39
C LEU A 70 0.97 -6.47 -2.32
N GLY A 71 1.11 -5.58 -1.33
CA GLY A 71 2.35 -4.83 -1.08
C GLY A 71 3.53 -5.72 -0.74
N CYS A 72 3.37 -6.66 0.19
CA CYS A 72 4.43 -7.59 0.56
C CYS A 72 4.80 -8.52 -0.62
N LEU A 73 3.82 -9.00 -1.38
CA LEU A 73 4.06 -9.81 -2.57
C LEU A 73 4.81 -9.03 -3.67
N LEU A 74 4.48 -7.75 -3.85
CA LEU A 74 5.20 -6.87 -4.77
C LEU A 74 6.67 -6.73 -4.34
N VAL A 75 6.94 -6.53 -3.04
CA VAL A 75 8.31 -6.45 -2.52
C VAL A 75 9.05 -7.77 -2.73
N ALA A 76 8.43 -8.92 -2.44
CA ALA A 76 9.04 -10.22 -2.70
C ALA A 76 9.37 -10.42 -4.19
N ALA A 77 8.48 -9.99 -5.09
CA ALA A 77 8.73 -10.03 -6.53
C ALA A 77 9.88 -9.11 -6.95
N LEU A 78 9.95 -7.88 -6.43
CA LEU A 78 11.03 -6.92 -6.72
C LEU A 78 12.40 -7.41 -6.24
N LEU A 79 12.43 -8.16 -5.12
CA LEU A 79 13.65 -8.78 -4.61
C LEU A 79 14.03 -10.08 -5.31
N GLY A 80 13.20 -10.58 -6.23
CA GLY A 80 13.44 -11.86 -6.90
C GLY A 80 13.39 -13.05 -5.93
N ALA A 81 12.54 -12.98 -4.91
CA ALA A 81 12.50 -13.98 -3.85
C ALA A 81 12.02 -15.36 -4.35
N GLY A 82 12.52 -16.43 -3.72
CA GLY A 82 12.02 -17.80 -3.94
C GLY A 82 10.68 -18.08 -3.25
N ALA A 83 10.20 -19.32 -3.33
CA ALA A 83 8.92 -19.75 -2.76
C ALA A 83 8.78 -19.42 -1.26
N GLU A 84 9.86 -19.59 -0.48
CA GLU A 84 9.89 -19.26 0.95
C GLU A 84 9.67 -17.75 1.19
N GLY A 85 10.27 -16.89 0.37
CA GLY A 85 10.09 -15.44 0.47
C GLY A 85 8.66 -14.99 0.12
N PHE A 86 8.04 -15.64 -0.86
CA PHE A 86 6.61 -15.42 -1.16
C PHE A 86 5.69 -15.92 -0.03
N GLY A 87 6.00 -17.07 0.57
CA GLY A 87 5.29 -17.57 1.75
C GLY A 87 5.39 -16.59 2.93
N LEU A 88 6.58 -16.07 3.18
CA LEU A 88 6.82 -15.07 4.21
C LEU A 88 6.10 -13.74 3.91
N ALA A 89 6.09 -13.30 2.65
CA ALA A 89 5.35 -12.12 2.21
C ALA A 89 3.84 -12.24 2.43
N LEU A 90 3.25 -13.43 2.21
CA LEU A 90 1.85 -13.69 2.52
C LEU A 90 1.56 -13.55 4.01
N VAL A 91 2.38 -14.20 4.85
CA VAL A 91 2.20 -14.16 6.31
C VAL A 91 2.36 -12.74 6.85
N LEU A 92 3.39 -12.02 6.41
CA LEU A 92 3.62 -10.63 6.80
C LEU A 92 2.50 -9.72 6.30
N GLY A 93 2.06 -9.89 5.05
CA GLY A 93 0.97 -9.12 4.47
C GLY A 93 -0.34 -9.23 5.26
N ILE A 94 -0.69 -10.45 5.65
CA ILE A 94 -1.86 -10.72 6.49
C ILE A 94 -1.69 -10.07 7.86
N LEU A 95 -0.54 -10.24 8.49
CA LEU A 95 -0.28 -9.71 9.83
C LEU A 95 -0.29 -8.17 9.85
N ILE A 96 0.40 -7.53 8.91
CA ILE A 96 0.47 -6.06 8.75
C ILE A 96 -0.92 -5.48 8.47
N GLY A 97 -1.67 -6.08 7.54
CA GLY A 97 -3.00 -5.61 7.19
C GLY A 97 -4.03 -5.84 8.29
N TRP A 98 -3.91 -6.91 9.07
CA TRP A 98 -4.77 -7.14 10.24
C TRP A 98 -4.48 -6.14 11.36
N LEU A 99 -3.21 -5.76 11.54
CA LEU A 99 -2.78 -4.72 12.48
C LEU A 99 -2.99 -3.30 11.97
N ALA A 100 -3.42 -3.09 10.72
CA ALA A 100 -3.63 -1.77 10.12
C ALA A 100 -4.42 -0.77 10.98
N PRO A 101 -5.52 -1.15 11.65
CA PRO A 101 -6.26 -0.21 12.51
C PRO A 101 -5.44 0.29 13.70
N VAL A 102 -4.45 -0.50 14.16
CA VAL A 102 -3.60 -0.14 15.29
C VAL A 102 -2.55 0.87 14.86
N TRP A 103 -1.77 0.58 13.81
CA TRP A 103 -0.68 1.48 13.43
C TRP A 103 -1.17 2.73 12.69
N VAL A 104 -2.16 2.62 11.79
CA VAL A 104 -2.63 3.79 11.02
C VAL A 104 -3.24 4.87 11.93
N ARG A 105 -3.87 4.49 13.05
CA ARG A 105 -4.40 5.46 14.02
C ARG A 105 -3.36 6.09 14.94
N HIS A 106 -2.23 5.40 15.13
CA HIS A 106 -1.13 5.88 15.97
C HIS A 106 -0.04 6.61 15.17
N VAL A 107 -0.18 6.74 13.84
CA VAL A 107 0.61 7.70 13.07
C VAL A 107 0.09 9.11 13.38
N THR A 108 0.49 9.64 14.53
CA THR A 108 0.45 11.08 14.79
C THR A 108 1.57 11.72 13.97
N VAL A 109 1.20 12.32 12.84
CA VAL A 109 2.09 13.21 12.11
C VAL A 109 2.32 14.43 13.02
N PRO A 110 3.59 14.78 13.36
CA PRO A 110 3.88 16.00 14.12
C PRO A 110 3.51 17.27 13.36
#